data_AF-A0A7S4ASM1-F1
#
_entry.id   AF-A0A7S4ASM1-F1
#
_cell.length_a   1.000
_cell.length_b   1.000
_cell.length_c   1.000
_cell.angle_alpha   90.00
_cell.angle_beta   90.00
_cell.angle_gamma   90.00
#
_symmetry.space_group_name_H-M   'P 1'
#
loop_
_entity.id
_entity.type
_entity.pdbx_description
1 polymer ?
#
loop_
_entity_poly.entity_id
_entity_poly.type
_entity_poly.pdbx_seq_one_letter_code
_entity_poly.pdbx_strand_id
1 'polypeptide(L)'
;MRIQTGTEKVEEAWNLESKSTIVAVSQQQQQPRMESGRTRTILVTLLVTLGCLAVLHLDSKNVRFFHTASLATLHKTAFDEGSSYGGDDDSWHQHKPKVVILAGPHKTASTTLQSFMVDIAAQKISLYGKEEGGREQKPHPSNQKWVWPLPDQGEFKNLGGKGVKPAKAYAPLASYLTGRRTYLFFPHSNLDEGRHEETIGEWSDQKLAYFATVKDYYQTLFSKVWKNNKNIVIGAEAMDTLVQAIVHQNGYEKDGVTKRVGEALHVSLDADMMIQRLLEMFQFNEDDGNDATKTGVNAAVNVNTDTTIITTNGRNGRRPPPKLEDFEVHINYRTPRINHVVSIWHQWARGKHRVTLRTFLLDQTNKIYQLNSLALALQFARNGIKTTIVDMKGVNEKEERQQLDVAANSTTTVIGALRGVIACDILQMGSGKNETDDNDDNGNGKYNNIDALWCDEHSRLHLPPPILEFKNKNTKEDSDERNMSDAQLFEIERALVDYDCEVWKHLKPYISKGTLRILYPSERLFSKCNNDTPEVSFRETLDKIKAIASEQQE
;
A
#
# COMPACT_ATOMS: atom_id res chain seq x y z
N MET A 1 62.77 -1.66 11.17
CA MET A 1 62.05 -1.61 9.87
C MET A 1 60.84 -0.71 10.06
N ARG A 2 60.93 0.54 9.61
CA ARG A 2 59.89 1.58 9.77
C ARG A 2 59.66 2.13 8.37
N ILE A 3 58.49 1.88 7.80
CA ILE A 3 58.10 2.40 6.49
C ILE A 3 57.27 3.65 6.73
N GLN A 4 57.86 4.81 6.45
CA GLN A 4 57.14 6.05 6.19
C GLN A 4 56.53 5.96 4.79
N THR A 5 55.25 6.27 4.65
CA THR A 5 54.68 6.68 3.36
C THR A 5 54.07 8.06 3.55
N GLY A 6 54.61 9.01 2.80
CA GLY A 6 54.18 10.40 2.76
C GLY A 6 52.98 10.57 1.84
N THR A 7 52.14 11.54 2.20
CA THR A 7 51.02 12.04 1.40
C THR A 7 51.48 13.27 0.63
N GLU A 8 51.60 13.15 -0.69
CA GLU A 8 51.74 14.30 -1.59
C GLU A 8 50.36 14.76 -2.06
N LYS A 9 50.10 16.05 -1.84
CA LYS A 9 48.99 16.81 -2.42
C LYS A 9 49.37 17.18 -3.86
N VAL A 10 48.43 17.05 -4.78
CA VAL A 10 48.49 17.66 -6.11
C VAL A 10 47.30 18.60 -6.26
N GLU A 11 47.60 19.89 -6.33
CA GLU A 11 46.75 20.97 -6.83
C GLU A 11 47.42 21.57 -8.08
N GLU A 12 46.63 22.30 -8.87
CA GLU A 12 46.94 23.04 -10.11
C GLU A 12 46.89 22.25 -11.42
N ALA A 13 46.40 22.76 -12.53
CA ALA A 13 45.63 23.97 -12.87
C ALA A 13 45.19 23.79 -14.33
N TRP A 14 43.96 24.17 -14.71
CA TRP A 14 43.56 24.35 -16.12
C TRP A 14 42.78 25.65 -16.27
N ASN A 15 43.27 26.54 -17.12
CA ASN A 15 42.61 27.77 -17.50
C ASN A 15 42.85 28.07 -18.99
N LEU A 16 41.77 28.46 -19.69
CA LEU A 16 41.67 29.18 -20.99
C LEU A 16 42.25 28.46 -22.23
N GLU A 17 41.75 28.55 -23.46
CA GLU A 17 40.73 29.32 -24.21
C GLU A 17 40.59 28.56 -25.55
N SER A 18 39.46 28.46 -26.24
CA SER A 18 39.08 29.49 -27.21
C SER A 18 37.87 29.06 -28.06
N LYS A 19 37.07 30.08 -28.33
CA LYS A 19 35.96 30.28 -29.27
C LYS A 19 36.00 29.48 -30.58
N SER A 20 34.86 28.90 -30.97
CA SER A 20 34.51 28.74 -32.38
C SER A 20 33.20 29.45 -32.69
N THR A 21 33.29 30.27 -33.73
CA THR A 21 32.33 31.27 -34.19
C THR A 21 31.28 30.64 -35.08
N ILE A 22 30.02 31.04 -34.85
CA ILE A 22 28.86 30.77 -35.69
C ILE A 22 29.02 31.53 -37.01
N VAL A 23 28.98 30.81 -38.14
CA VAL A 23 28.73 31.39 -39.47
C VAL A 23 27.57 30.63 -40.09
N ALA A 24 26.37 31.20 -39.99
CA ALA A 24 25.20 30.75 -40.74
C ALA A 24 25.13 31.55 -42.05
N VAL A 25 25.36 30.87 -43.16
CA VAL A 25 25.15 31.39 -44.52
C VAL A 25 23.66 31.22 -44.85
N SER A 26 22.93 32.32 -45.04
CA SER A 26 21.58 32.28 -45.61
C SER A 26 21.68 32.27 -47.13
N GLN A 27 21.27 31.17 -47.77
CA GLN A 27 20.92 31.17 -49.19
C GLN A 27 19.39 31.10 -49.33
N GLN A 28 18.82 32.21 -49.81
CA GLN A 28 17.48 32.24 -50.38
C GLN A 28 17.47 31.39 -51.66
N GLN A 29 16.55 30.44 -51.75
CA GLN A 29 16.19 29.79 -53.01
C GLN A 29 14.68 29.92 -53.22
N GLN A 30 14.35 30.47 -54.40
CA GLN A 30 13.03 30.81 -54.88
C GLN A 30 12.17 29.56 -55.12
N GLN A 31 10.90 29.60 -54.70
CA GLN A 31 9.86 28.64 -55.10
C GLN A 31 9.26 29.03 -56.45
N PRO A 32 8.99 28.08 -57.36
CA PRO A 32 7.99 28.26 -58.39
C PRO A 32 6.61 27.75 -57.92
N ARG A 33 5.59 28.56 -58.22
CA ARG A 33 4.16 28.19 -58.20
C ARG A 33 3.92 26.97 -59.08
N MET A 34 3.16 26.00 -58.57
CA MET A 34 2.31 25.14 -59.40
C MET A 34 0.88 25.11 -58.84
N GLU A 35 -0.04 25.59 -59.67
CA GLU A 35 -1.48 25.35 -59.57
C GLU A 35 -1.84 23.96 -60.13
N SER A 36 -3.07 23.52 -59.86
CA SER A 36 -3.79 22.38 -60.45
C SER A 36 -3.50 20.98 -59.89
N GLY A 37 -4.31 20.56 -58.91
CA GLY A 37 -4.38 19.16 -58.49
C GLY A 37 -5.54 18.80 -57.56
N ARG A 38 -6.74 19.38 -57.72
CA ARG A 38 -7.87 19.16 -56.80
C ARG A 38 -8.88 18.08 -57.23
N THR A 39 -8.74 17.49 -58.41
CA THR A 39 -9.67 16.48 -58.94
C THR A 39 -9.17 15.03 -58.85
N ARG A 40 -7.87 14.79 -58.61
CA ARG A 40 -7.35 13.41 -58.48
C ARG A 40 -7.45 12.83 -57.07
N THR A 41 -7.46 13.67 -56.03
CA THR A 41 -7.53 13.20 -54.63
C THR A 41 -8.91 12.64 -54.28
N ILE A 42 -9.99 13.21 -54.83
CA ILE A 42 -11.37 12.78 -54.52
C ILE A 42 -11.66 11.38 -55.12
N LEU A 43 -11.11 11.06 -56.30
CA LEU A 43 -11.35 9.76 -56.95
C LEU A 43 -10.66 8.59 -56.23
N VAL A 44 -9.47 8.83 -55.65
CA VAL A 44 -8.72 7.80 -54.91
C VAL A 44 -9.39 7.50 -53.56
N THR A 45 -9.89 8.52 -52.85
CA THR A 45 -10.60 8.30 -51.58
C THR A 45 -11.93 7.57 -51.78
N LEU A 46 -12.64 7.80 -52.90
CA LEU A 46 -13.90 7.14 -53.21
C LEU A 46 -13.72 5.66 -53.59
N LEU A 47 -12.63 5.33 -54.29
CA LEU A 47 -12.31 3.93 -54.66
C LEU A 47 -11.84 3.11 -53.45
N VAL A 48 -11.11 3.71 -52.51
CA VAL A 48 -10.69 3.04 -51.27
C VAL A 48 -11.89 2.77 -50.35
N THR A 49 -12.83 3.71 -50.24
CA THR A 49 -14.05 3.51 -49.42
C THR A 49 -15.02 2.49 -50.03
N LEU A 50 -15.16 2.43 -51.35
CA LEU A 50 -15.95 1.38 -52.01
C LEU A 50 -15.30 0.00 -51.92
N GLY A 51 -13.96 -0.07 -51.95
CA GLY A 51 -13.22 -1.31 -51.73
C GLY A 51 -13.43 -1.90 -50.34
N CYS A 52 -13.40 -1.06 -49.29
CA CYS A 52 -13.64 -1.51 -47.91
C CYS A 52 -15.08 -1.98 -47.66
N LEU A 53 -16.08 -1.37 -48.33
CA LEU A 53 -17.47 -1.80 -48.22
C LEU A 53 -17.73 -3.14 -48.91
N ALA A 54 -17.03 -3.45 -50.01
CA ALA A 54 -17.16 -4.74 -50.69
C ALA A 54 -16.56 -5.90 -49.87
N VAL A 55 -15.47 -5.65 -49.14
CA VAL A 55 -14.85 -6.64 -48.23
C VAL A 55 -15.76 -6.93 -47.03
N LEU A 56 -16.44 -5.91 -46.48
CA LEU A 56 -17.42 -6.10 -45.41
C LEU A 56 -18.70 -6.83 -45.85
N HIS A 57 -19.05 -6.78 -47.14
CA HIS A 57 -20.25 -7.46 -47.64
C HIS A 57 -20.02 -8.94 -47.97
N LEU A 58 -18.78 -9.33 -48.32
CA LEU A 58 -18.42 -10.72 -48.63
C LEU A 58 -18.28 -11.61 -47.38
N ASP A 59 -18.10 -11.04 -46.19
CA ASP A 59 -17.99 -11.79 -44.93
C ASP A 59 -19.35 -12.05 -44.23
N SER A 60 -20.44 -11.46 -44.74
CA SER A 60 -21.77 -11.56 -44.13
C SER A 60 -22.55 -12.84 -44.49
N LYS A 61 -22.04 -13.70 -45.38
CA LYS A 61 -22.78 -14.87 -45.90
C LYS A 61 -22.49 -16.21 -45.21
N ASN A 62 -21.61 -16.25 -44.20
CA ASN A 62 -21.28 -17.52 -43.50
C ASN A 62 -21.52 -17.48 -41.97
N VAL A 63 -22.23 -16.49 -41.44
CA VAL A 63 -22.56 -16.46 -40.01
C VAL A 63 -23.80 -17.31 -39.74
N ARG A 64 -23.58 -18.54 -39.24
CA ARG A 64 -24.64 -19.33 -38.61
C ARG A 64 -25.09 -18.60 -37.34
N PHE A 65 -26.37 -18.24 -37.29
CA PHE A 65 -27.01 -17.68 -36.10
C PHE A 65 -26.98 -18.73 -34.98
N PHE A 66 -26.11 -18.51 -33.99
CA PHE A 66 -26.25 -19.12 -32.69
C PHE A 66 -27.30 -18.33 -31.89
N HIS A 67 -28.21 -19.07 -31.27
CA HIS A 67 -29.23 -18.56 -30.38
C HIS A 67 -28.63 -17.56 -29.38
N THR A 68 -29.15 -16.34 -29.36
CA THR A 68 -28.84 -15.31 -28.36
C THR A 68 -29.41 -15.72 -27.00
N ALA A 69 -28.76 -16.67 -26.34
CA ALA A 69 -28.79 -16.73 -24.89
C ALA A 69 -27.87 -15.61 -24.39
N SER A 70 -28.42 -14.77 -23.52
CA SER A 70 -27.78 -13.63 -22.86
C SER A 70 -26.26 -13.76 -22.69
N LEU A 71 -25.51 -12.98 -23.49
CA LEU A 71 -24.05 -12.80 -23.37
C LEU A 71 -23.64 -12.31 -21.97
N ALA A 72 -24.56 -11.66 -21.24
CA ALA A 72 -24.35 -11.23 -19.85
C ALA A 72 -24.32 -12.41 -18.86
N THR A 73 -24.97 -13.53 -19.17
CA THR A 73 -25.00 -14.71 -18.30
C THR A 73 -23.77 -15.59 -18.52
N LEU A 74 -23.26 -15.67 -19.76
CA LEU A 74 -22.06 -16.45 -20.09
C LEU A 74 -20.76 -15.82 -19.54
N HIS A 75 -20.71 -14.48 -19.45
CA HIS A 75 -19.58 -13.76 -18.85
C HIS A 75 -19.53 -13.90 -17.31
N LYS A 76 -20.68 -14.15 -16.67
CA LYS A 76 -20.76 -14.32 -15.22
C LYS A 76 -20.26 -15.69 -14.77
N THR A 77 -20.60 -16.76 -15.50
CA THR A 77 -20.15 -18.12 -15.17
C THR A 77 -18.67 -18.37 -15.49
N ALA A 78 -18.12 -17.75 -16.54
CA ALA A 78 -16.70 -17.92 -16.89
C ALA A 78 -15.72 -17.28 -15.89
N PHE A 79 -16.17 -16.31 -15.09
CA PHE A 79 -15.34 -15.68 -14.04
C PHE A 79 -15.49 -16.39 -12.68
N ASP A 80 -16.67 -16.90 -12.34
CA ASP A 80 -16.89 -17.65 -11.10
C ASP A 80 -16.26 -19.07 -11.14
N GLU A 81 -16.12 -19.69 -12.31
CA GLU A 81 -15.50 -21.03 -12.45
C GLU A 81 -13.99 -21.01 -12.77
N GLY A 82 -13.41 -19.84 -13.07
CA GLY A 82 -12.04 -19.72 -13.61
C GLY A 82 -10.94 -19.21 -12.66
N SER A 83 -11.29 -18.72 -11.48
CA SER A 83 -10.30 -18.22 -10.53
C SER A 83 -9.64 -19.37 -9.76
N SER A 84 -8.63 -20.01 -10.39
CA SER A 84 -7.70 -20.97 -9.75
C SER A 84 -6.93 -20.41 -8.53
N TYR A 85 -7.25 -19.19 -8.08
CA TYR A 85 -6.69 -18.53 -6.90
C TYR A 85 -7.61 -18.62 -5.68
N GLY A 86 -8.82 -19.17 -5.82
CA GLY A 86 -9.71 -19.47 -4.70
C GLY A 86 -9.21 -20.67 -3.92
N GLY A 87 -8.31 -20.44 -2.95
CA GLY A 87 -8.20 -21.35 -1.81
C GLY A 87 -9.55 -21.44 -1.09
N ASP A 88 -9.70 -22.43 -0.20
CA ASP A 88 -10.89 -22.66 0.62
C ASP A 88 -11.40 -21.35 1.26
N ASP A 89 -12.34 -20.67 0.59
CA ASP A 89 -12.80 -19.32 0.93
C ASP A 89 -13.49 -19.33 2.29
N ASP A 90 -14.16 -20.46 2.59
CA ASP A 90 -14.76 -20.74 3.89
C ASP A 90 -13.68 -20.72 4.99
N SER A 91 -12.53 -21.35 4.77
CA SER A 91 -11.42 -21.33 5.74
C SER A 91 -10.86 -19.92 5.99
N TRP A 92 -10.82 -19.07 4.95
CA TRP A 92 -10.36 -17.70 5.10
C TRP A 92 -11.35 -16.88 5.93
N HIS A 93 -12.66 -17.08 5.67
CA HIS A 93 -13.76 -16.36 6.29
C HIS A 93 -14.11 -16.83 7.71
N GLN A 94 -13.72 -18.05 8.10
CA GLN A 94 -13.91 -18.56 9.47
C GLN A 94 -13.26 -17.66 10.54
N HIS A 95 -12.13 -17.04 10.22
CA HIS A 95 -11.42 -16.16 11.15
C HIS A 95 -11.35 -14.73 10.60
N LYS A 96 -12.24 -13.87 11.11
CA LYS A 96 -12.27 -12.44 10.77
C LYS A 96 -11.07 -11.72 11.41
N PRO A 97 -10.27 -10.98 10.64
CA PRO A 97 -9.15 -10.23 11.19
C PRO A 97 -9.66 -9.17 12.16
N LYS A 98 -8.83 -8.88 13.15
CA LYS A 98 -9.07 -7.88 14.18
C LYS A 98 -7.99 -6.82 14.22
N VAL A 99 -6.82 -7.14 13.69
CA VAL A 99 -5.74 -6.19 13.42
C VAL A 99 -5.44 -6.25 11.93
N VAL A 100 -5.59 -5.13 11.23
CA VAL A 100 -5.27 -5.02 9.80
C VAL A 100 -4.13 -4.05 9.61
N ILE A 101 -3.11 -4.51 8.89
CA ILE A 101 -1.91 -3.74 8.59
C ILE A 101 -1.93 -3.42 7.10
N LEU A 102 -2.11 -2.14 6.76
CA LEU A 102 -2.25 -1.69 5.38
C LEU A 102 -0.87 -1.42 4.76
N ALA A 103 -0.13 -2.50 4.52
CA ALA A 103 1.19 -2.59 3.93
C ALA A 103 1.24 -2.22 2.44
N GLY A 104 2.45 -1.91 2.01
CA GLY A 104 2.79 -1.75 0.62
C GLY A 104 3.18 -0.32 0.23
N PRO A 105 3.75 -0.22 -0.98
CA PRO A 105 4.59 0.89 -1.40
C PRO A 105 3.97 2.26 -1.17
N HIS A 106 4.75 3.13 -0.56
CA HIS A 106 4.46 4.53 -0.30
C HIS A 106 3.68 5.20 -1.45
N LYS A 107 2.53 5.81 -1.11
CA LYS A 107 1.78 6.81 -1.91
C LYS A 107 1.22 6.36 -3.27
N THR A 108 1.42 5.13 -3.71
CA THR A 108 0.77 4.61 -4.95
C THR A 108 -0.69 4.24 -4.72
N ALA A 109 -1.05 4.04 -3.45
CA ALA A 109 -2.40 3.82 -2.93
C ALA A 109 -2.48 4.16 -1.43
N SER A 110 -1.36 4.01 -0.71
CA SER A 110 -1.34 4.05 0.76
C SER A 110 -1.66 5.41 1.37
N THR A 111 -1.27 6.55 0.79
CA THR A 111 -1.67 7.87 1.36
C THR A 111 -3.14 8.18 1.14
N THR A 112 -3.67 7.88 -0.05
CA THR A 112 -5.11 8.01 -0.34
C THR A 112 -5.93 7.12 0.59
N LEU A 113 -5.44 5.92 0.86
CA LEU A 113 -6.05 4.96 1.77
C LEU A 113 -5.89 5.38 3.24
N GLN A 114 -4.70 5.83 3.67
CA GLN A 114 -4.45 6.36 5.01
C GLN A 114 -5.35 7.56 5.31
N SER A 115 -5.47 8.51 4.38
CA SER A 115 -6.38 9.65 4.54
C SER A 115 -7.82 9.17 4.68
N PHE A 116 -8.27 8.26 3.82
CA PHE A 116 -9.58 7.66 3.94
C PHE A 116 -9.79 6.99 5.31
N MET A 117 -8.84 6.16 5.77
CA MET A 117 -8.92 5.50 7.07
C MET A 117 -8.93 6.49 8.23
N VAL A 118 -8.19 7.59 8.13
CA VAL A 118 -8.25 8.69 9.10
C VAL A 118 -9.66 9.30 9.12
N ASP A 119 -10.28 9.49 7.97
CA ASP A 119 -11.62 10.08 7.90
C ASP A 119 -12.70 9.14 8.48
N ILE A 120 -12.57 7.83 8.29
CA ILE A 120 -13.62 6.86 8.70
C ILE A 120 -13.37 6.17 10.04
N ALA A 121 -12.11 6.02 10.47
CA ALA A 121 -11.74 5.19 11.62
C ALA A 121 -10.84 5.88 12.63
N ALA A 122 -10.34 7.10 12.38
CA ALA A 122 -9.49 7.78 13.35
C ALA A 122 -10.19 7.98 14.69
N GLN A 123 -9.51 7.57 15.75
CA GLN A 123 -9.91 7.86 17.11
C GLN A 123 -8.70 8.34 17.90
N LYS A 124 -8.80 9.52 18.51
CA LYS A 124 -7.80 9.96 19.50
C LYS A 124 -7.95 9.12 20.76
N ILE A 125 -6.83 8.59 21.26
CA ILE A 125 -6.81 7.78 22.49
C ILE A 125 -5.93 8.49 23.51
N SER A 126 -6.52 8.96 24.61
CA SER A 126 -5.77 9.53 25.73
C SER A 126 -5.13 8.40 26.53
N LEU A 127 -3.80 8.43 26.72
CA LEU A 127 -3.12 7.42 27.52
C LEU A 127 -3.21 7.73 29.02
N TYR A 128 -3.25 9.01 29.41
CA TYR A 128 -3.18 9.43 30.81
C TYR A 128 -4.48 10.03 31.38
N GLY A 129 -5.62 9.81 30.73
CA GLY A 129 -6.95 10.10 31.29
C GLY A 129 -7.30 11.59 31.39
N LYS A 130 -6.47 12.48 30.86
CA LYS A 130 -6.86 13.88 30.64
C LYS A 130 -7.48 13.98 29.27
N GLU A 131 -8.80 14.09 29.23
CA GLU A 131 -9.52 14.59 28.06
C GLU A 131 -9.26 16.10 27.98
N GLU A 132 -8.12 16.50 27.41
CA GLU A 132 -7.93 17.91 27.08
C GLU A 132 -8.97 18.30 26.03
N GLY A 133 -9.69 19.40 26.26
CA GLY A 133 -10.85 19.87 25.48
C GLY A 133 -10.60 20.25 24.01
N GLY A 134 -9.62 19.63 23.35
CA GLY A 134 -9.48 19.64 21.91
C GLY A 134 -10.65 18.91 21.24
N ARG A 135 -10.95 19.29 19.99
CA ARG A 135 -11.93 18.56 19.18
C ARG A 135 -11.50 17.09 19.09
N GLU A 136 -12.27 16.23 19.75
CA GLU A 136 -12.12 14.79 19.69
C GLU A 136 -12.29 14.38 18.23
N GLN A 137 -11.26 13.77 17.64
CA GLN A 137 -11.42 13.16 16.34
C GLN A 137 -12.11 11.83 16.58
N LYS A 138 -13.41 11.78 16.27
CA LYS A 138 -14.23 10.58 16.37
C LYS A 138 -14.25 9.87 15.02
N PRO A 139 -14.33 8.54 14.98
CA PRO A 139 -14.56 7.80 13.75
C PRO A 139 -15.91 8.22 13.15
N HIS A 140 -16.12 7.87 11.88
CA HIS A 140 -17.44 8.04 11.28
C HIS A 140 -18.50 7.34 12.16
N PRO A 141 -19.67 7.94 12.46
CA PRO A 141 -20.63 7.39 13.41
C PRO A 141 -21.05 5.95 13.12
N SER A 142 -21.12 5.60 11.84
CA SER A 142 -21.46 4.26 11.37
C SER A 142 -20.32 3.24 11.48
N ASN A 143 -19.08 3.65 11.73
CA ASN A 143 -17.97 2.75 12.01
C ASN A 143 -17.81 2.57 13.52
N GLN A 144 -18.44 1.52 14.05
CA GLN A 144 -18.43 1.24 15.48
C GLN A 144 -17.28 0.33 15.92
N LYS A 145 -16.63 -0.40 15.00
CA LYS A 145 -15.73 -1.49 15.36
C LYS A 145 -14.26 -1.20 15.10
N TRP A 146 -13.95 -0.58 13.97
CA TRP A 146 -12.57 -0.37 13.53
C TRP A 146 -12.05 0.98 13.97
N VAL A 147 -10.86 0.97 14.53
CA VAL A 147 -10.18 2.16 15.02
C VAL A 147 -8.84 2.27 14.32
N TRP A 148 -8.51 3.48 13.90
CA TRP A 148 -7.18 3.95 13.53
C TRP A 148 -6.65 4.75 14.71
N PRO A 149 -5.89 4.13 15.63
CA PRO A 149 -5.52 4.77 16.90
C PRO A 149 -4.62 5.96 16.62
N LEU A 150 -5.08 7.16 16.96
CA LEU A 150 -4.30 8.37 16.87
C LEU A 150 -3.72 8.74 18.24
N PRO A 151 -2.44 9.12 18.27
CA PRO A 151 -1.81 9.60 19.49
C PRO A 151 -2.40 10.96 19.89
N ASP A 152 -2.45 11.24 21.19
CA ASP A 152 -2.68 12.60 21.64
C ASP A 152 -1.52 13.51 21.22
N GLN A 153 -1.82 14.75 20.79
CA GLN A 153 -0.77 15.63 20.26
C GLN A 153 0.25 16.05 21.32
N GLY A 154 -0.14 16.14 22.59
CA GLY A 154 0.79 16.45 23.68
C GLY A 154 1.78 15.31 23.87
N GLU A 155 1.27 14.09 23.95
CA GLU A 155 2.08 12.88 24.12
C GLU A 155 2.95 12.61 22.89
N PHE A 156 2.42 12.80 21.69
CA PHE A 156 3.14 12.55 20.44
C PHE A 156 4.36 13.46 20.23
N LYS A 157 4.34 14.68 20.80
CA LYS A 157 5.51 15.56 20.80
C LYS A 157 6.71 14.93 21.50
N ASN A 158 6.48 14.11 22.53
CA ASN A 158 7.55 13.42 23.24
C ASN A 158 8.22 12.34 22.38
N LEU A 159 7.51 11.84 21.35
CA LEU A 159 8.05 10.91 20.36
C LEU A 159 8.78 11.61 19.21
N GLY A 160 8.95 12.93 19.27
CA GLY A 160 9.53 13.77 18.20
C GLY A 160 8.51 14.23 17.15
N GLY A 161 7.23 13.92 17.32
CA GLY A 161 6.17 14.17 16.35
C GLY A 161 5.53 15.56 16.43
N LYS A 162 6.27 16.64 16.19
CA LYS A 162 5.65 17.98 16.12
C LYS A 162 4.90 18.20 14.80
N GLY A 163 3.61 18.51 14.87
CA GLY A 163 2.80 18.94 13.70
C GLY A 163 2.52 17.85 12.66
N VAL A 164 2.64 16.58 13.07
CA VAL A 164 2.49 15.44 12.17
C VAL A 164 1.03 15.26 11.81
N LYS A 165 0.75 15.13 10.50
CA LYS A 165 -0.60 14.85 10.01
C LYS A 165 -1.08 13.51 10.57
N PRO A 166 -2.37 13.33 10.92
CA PRO A 166 -2.87 12.06 11.45
C PRO A 166 -2.54 10.82 10.60
N ALA A 167 -2.52 10.97 9.27
CA ALA A 167 -2.11 9.90 8.33
C ALA A 167 -0.65 9.44 8.51
N LYS A 168 0.17 10.24 9.19
CA LYS A 168 1.60 10.01 9.47
C LYS A 168 1.86 9.68 10.95
N ALA A 169 0.81 9.44 11.73
CA ALA A 169 0.92 9.15 13.16
C ALA A 169 1.86 7.99 13.47
N TYR A 170 1.93 6.96 12.63
CA TYR A 170 2.78 5.77 12.85
C TYR A 170 4.25 5.94 12.44
N ALA A 171 4.70 7.14 12.11
CA ALA A 171 6.10 7.33 11.70
C ALA A 171 7.12 6.98 12.81
N PRO A 172 6.91 7.31 14.11
CA PRO A 172 7.80 6.82 15.17
C PRO A 172 7.77 5.30 15.33
N LEU A 173 6.60 4.67 15.15
CA LEU A 173 6.49 3.22 15.15
C LEU A 173 7.35 2.61 14.04
N ALA A 174 7.34 3.19 12.83
CA ALA A 174 8.25 2.78 11.75
C ALA A 174 9.71 2.73 12.17
N SER A 175 10.16 3.80 12.84
CA SER A 175 11.54 3.96 13.27
C SER A 175 11.91 2.91 14.31
N TYR A 176 10.99 2.61 15.23
CA TYR A 176 11.15 1.53 16.20
C TYR A 176 11.26 0.16 15.51
N LEU A 177 10.31 -0.17 14.62
CA LEU A 177 10.29 -1.46 13.94
C LEU A 177 11.59 -1.68 13.17
N THR A 178 11.98 -0.69 12.37
CA THR A 178 13.16 -0.76 11.49
C THR A 178 14.50 -0.61 12.22
N GLY A 179 14.50 -0.09 13.45
CA GLY A 179 15.72 0.36 14.12
C GLY A 179 16.41 1.55 13.45
N ARG A 180 15.83 2.11 12.38
CA ARG A 180 16.40 3.24 11.62
C ARG A 180 15.86 4.56 12.17
N ARG A 181 16.76 5.53 12.38
CA ARG A 181 16.34 6.90 12.69
C ARG A 181 15.73 7.53 11.44
N THR A 182 14.47 7.89 11.52
CA THR A 182 13.86 8.85 10.59
C THR A 182 14.36 10.26 10.95
N TYR A 183 15.26 10.80 10.13
CA TYR A 183 15.81 12.15 10.28
C TYR A 183 14.75 13.26 10.42
N LEU A 184 13.51 13.02 9.98
CA LEU A 184 12.41 13.98 10.09
C LEU A 184 11.93 14.25 11.53
N PHE A 185 12.10 13.32 12.46
CA PHE A 185 11.50 13.42 13.82
C PHE A 185 12.51 13.66 14.93
N PHE A 186 13.79 13.72 14.59
CA PHE A 186 14.85 14.06 15.52
C PHE A 186 15.58 15.31 15.01
N PRO A 187 15.48 16.45 15.70
CA PRO A 187 16.36 17.56 15.40
C PRO A 187 17.80 17.06 15.56
N HIS A 188 18.63 17.33 14.54
CA HIS A 188 20.07 17.07 14.55
C HIS A 188 20.67 17.58 15.87
N SER A 189 20.94 16.70 16.82
CA SER A 189 22.22 16.80 17.50
C SER A 189 23.26 16.43 16.44
N ASN A 190 24.37 17.15 16.39
CA ASN A 190 25.40 17.14 15.34
C ASN A 190 26.18 15.80 15.21
N LEU A 191 25.50 14.66 15.30
CA LEU A 191 26.05 13.34 15.08
C LEU A 191 26.18 13.14 13.58
N ASP A 192 27.44 13.05 13.16
CA ASP A 192 27.96 13.01 11.80
C ASP A 192 27.11 12.23 10.79
N GLU A 193 27.09 12.74 9.55
CA GLU A 193 26.48 12.14 8.36
C GLU A 193 27.14 10.80 7.91
N GLY A 194 27.91 10.17 8.79
CA GLY A 194 28.56 8.88 8.61
C GLY A 194 27.57 7.73 8.75
N ARG A 195 27.04 7.29 7.61
CA ARG A 195 26.24 6.08 7.44
C ARG A 195 26.98 4.83 7.93
N HIS A 196 26.77 4.43 9.18
CA HIS A 196 26.98 3.05 9.60
C HIS A 196 25.68 2.50 10.18
N GLU A 197 25.25 1.35 9.64
CA GLU A 197 24.19 0.53 10.21
C GLU A 197 24.73 -0.03 11.54
N GLU A 198 24.62 0.75 12.61
CA GLU A 198 24.94 0.28 13.96
C GLU A 198 24.09 -0.94 14.28
N THR A 199 24.77 -2.05 14.61
CA THR A 199 24.12 -3.21 15.20
C THR A 199 23.54 -2.82 16.58
N ILE A 200 22.52 -3.53 17.05
CA ILE A 200 21.82 -3.18 18.32
C ILE A 200 22.78 -3.08 19.51
N GLY A 201 23.87 -3.85 19.50
CA GLY A 201 24.90 -3.82 20.55
C GLY A 201 25.67 -2.50 20.64
N GLU A 202 25.55 -1.62 19.65
CA GLU A 202 26.24 -0.34 19.56
C GLU A 202 25.30 0.85 19.75
N TRP A 203 24.02 0.60 20.06
CA TRP A 203 23.06 1.68 20.25
C TRP A 203 23.41 2.46 21.51
N SER A 204 23.54 3.78 21.37
CA SER A 204 23.67 4.66 22.54
C SER A 204 22.48 4.51 23.49
N ASP A 205 22.72 4.70 24.79
CA ASP A 205 21.67 4.65 25.83
C ASP A 205 20.46 5.53 25.50
N GLN A 206 20.70 6.68 24.85
CA GLN A 206 19.65 7.59 24.38
C GLN A 206 18.75 6.95 23.31
N LYS A 207 19.33 6.17 22.38
CA LYS A 207 18.59 5.47 21.32
C LYS A 207 17.76 4.32 21.92
N LEU A 208 18.34 3.56 22.85
CA LEU A 208 17.63 2.51 23.59
C LEU A 208 16.46 3.10 24.40
N ALA A 209 16.68 4.18 25.15
CA ALA A 209 15.65 4.86 25.92
C ALA A 209 14.51 5.39 25.03
N TYR A 210 14.84 5.98 23.88
CA TYR A 210 13.84 6.42 22.91
C TYR A 210 12.99 5.25 22.40
N PHE A 211 13.61 4.15 21.97
CA PHE A 211 12.87 3.01 21.45
C PHE A 211 12.03 2.31 22.52
N ALA A 212 12.50 2.27 23.78
CA ALA A 212 11.68 1.83 24.89
C ALA A 212 10.44 2.73 25.06
N THR A 213 10.60 4.05 24.94
CA THR A 213 9.48 5.01 25.01
C THR A 213 8.49 4.82 23.86
N VAL A 214 8.96 4.63 22.62
CA VAL A 214 8.08 4.36 21.47
C VAL A 214 7.33 3.04 21.64
N LYS A 215 8.03 1.98 22.05
CA LYS A 215 7.43 0.66 22.32
C LYS A 215 6.32 0.76 23.36
N ASP A 216 6.63 1.32 24.54
CA ASP A 216 5.69 1.47 25.65
C ASP A 216 4.45 2.28 25.22
N TYR A 217 4.68 3.37 24.50
CA TYR A 217 3.61 4.22 23.99
C TYR A 217 2.64 3.46 23.08
N TYR A 218 3.14 2.79 22.03
CA TYR A 218 2.28 2.09 21.07
C TYR A 218 1.66 0.83 21.66
N GLN A 219 2.37 0.10 22.52
CA GLN A 219 1.79 -1.01 23.28
C GLN A 219 0.61 -0.54 24.13
N THR A 220 0.76 0.55 24.87
CA THR A 220 -0.32 1.11 25.68
C THR A 220 -1.49 1.59 24.81
N LEU A 221 -1.19 2.28 23.71
CA LEU A 221 -2.18 2.77 22.75
C LEU A 221 -3.02 1.63 22.16
N PHE A 222 -2.38 0.59 21.65
CA PHE A 222 -3.06 -0.56 21.06
C PHE A 222 -3.80 -1.40 22.13
N SER A 223 -3.21 -1.57 23.32
CA SER A 223 -3.83 -2.27 24.43
C SER A 223 -5.16 -1.62 24.83
N LYS A 224 -5.22 -0.29 24.92
CA LYS A 224 -6.47 0.43 25.25
C LYS A 224 -7.56 0.19 24.21
N VAL A 225 -7.23 0.28 22.93
CA VAL A 225 -8.19 0.06 21.84
C VAL A 225 -8.68 -1.40 21.85
N TRP A 226 -7.77 -2.35 22.04
CA TRP A 226 -8.10 -3.77 22.11
C TRP A 226 -8.97 -4.13 23.31
N LYS A 227 -8.63 -3.62 24.51
CA LYS A 227 -9.39 -3.84 25.76
C LYS A 227 -10.81 -3.28 25.68
N ASN A 228 -11.04 -2.25 24.86
CA ASN A 228 -12.36 -1.69 24.55
C ASN A 228 -13.13 -2.48 23.48
N ASN A 229 -12.70 -3.72 23.20
CA ASN A 229 -13.27 -4.63 22.21
C ASN A 229 -13.34 -4.02 20.79
N LYS A 230 -12.40 -3.14 20.44
CA LYS A 230 -12.28 -2.57 19.08
C LYS A 230 -11.25 -3.34 18.26
N ASN A 231 -11.43 -3.27 16.94
CA ASN A 231 -10.45 -3.73 15.97
C ASN A 231 -9.50 -2.59 15.61
N ILE A 232 -8.28 -2.93 15.19
CA ILE A 232 -7.20 -1.96 14.97
C ILE A 232 -6.81 -1.97 13.49
N VAL A 233 -6.72 -0.80 12.88
CA VAL A 233 -6.11 -0.62 11.55
C VAL A 233 -4.84 0.22 11.70
N ILE A 234 -3.75 -0.24 11.10
CA ILE A 234 -2.45 0.43 11.13
C ILE A 234 -2.03 0.81 9.71
N GLY A 235 -1.61 2.06 9.55
CA GLY A 235 -1.07 2.59 8.29
C GLY A 235 0.40 2.25 8.12
N ALA A 236 0.77 1.75 6.94
CA ALA A 236 2.06 1.12 6.75
C ALA A 236 3.09 1.89 5.92
N GLU A 237 3.07 3.22 5.90
CA GLU A 237 4.31 3.93 5.49
C GLU A 237 5.50 3.46 6.35
N ALA A 238 5.20 3.03 7.58
CA ALA A 238 6.15 2.36 8.45
C ALA A 238 6.78 1.06 7.91
N MET A 239 6.10 0.40 6.98
CA MET A 239 6.54 -0.89 6.41
C MET A 239 7.22 -0.73 5.05
N ASP A 240 7.18 0.46 4.44
CA ASP A 240 7.90 0.74 3.17
C ASP A 240 9.41 0.52 3.31
N THR A 241 9.93 0.78 4.51
CA THR A 241 11.32 0.55 4.90
C THR A 241 11.65 -0.92 5.13
N LEU A 242 10.65 -1.77 5.41
CA LEU A 242 10.86 -3.21 5.52
C LEU A 242 11.31 -3.78 4.17
N VAL A 243 10.70 -3.28 3.09
CA VAL A 243 11.09 -3.60 1.72
C VAL A 243 12.53 -3.18 1.42
N GLN A 244 12.98 -2.07 2.02
CA GLN A 244 14.35 -1.62 1.86
C GLN A 244 15.36 -2.61 2.45
N ALA A 245 15.09 -3.11 3.67
CA ALA A 245 15.98 -4.06 4.36
C ALA A 245 16.12 -5.37 3.57
N ILE A 246 15.01 -5.86 2.99
CA ILE A 246 15.00 -7.05 2.12
C ILE A 246 16.01 -6.90 0.97
N VAL A 247 16.05 -5.75 0.31
CA VAL A 247 16.90 -5.54 -0.89
C VAL A 247 18.39 -5.40 -0.56
N HIS A 248 18.74 -4.84 0.60
CA HIS A 248 20.15 -4.57 0.94
C HIS A 248 20.87 -5.77 1.55
N GLN A 249 20.16 -6.71 2.19
CA GLN A 249 20.75 -7.82 2.93
C GLN A 249 20.88 -9.14 2.13
N ASN A 250 20.83 -9.08 0.80
CA ASN A 250 20.94 -10.24 -0.08
C ASN A 250 22.36 -10.86 -0.13
N GLY A 251 23.11 -10.86 0.97
CA GLY A 251 24.39 -11.53 1.08
C GLY A 251 24.52 -12.18 2.45
N TYR A 252 24.56 -13.51 2.49
CA TYR A 252 25.06 -14.23 3.67
C TYR A 252 26.48 -14.67 3.36
N GLU A 253 27.42 -14.32 4.26
CA GLU A 253 28.79 -14.76 4.16
C GLU A 253 28.89 -16.17 4.74
N LYS A 254 29.09 -17.16 3.86
CA LYS A 254 29.39 -18.54 4.25
C LYS A 254 30.77 -18.88 3.73
N ASP A 255 31.66 -19.30 4.62
CA ASP A 255 33.03 -19.69 4.29
C ASP A 255 33.85 -18.55 3.62
N GLY A 256 33.59 -17.30 4.01
CA GLY A 256 34.23 -16.11 3.41
C GLY A 256 33.74 -15.76 2.00
N VAL A 257 32.69 -16.43 1.52
CA VAL A 257 32.03 -16.12 0.25
C VAL A 257 30.62 -15.61 0.54
N THR A 258 30.38 -14.35 0.22
CA THR A 258 29.03 -13.79 0.22
C THR A 258 28.22 -14.44 -0.90
N LYS A 259 27.48 -15.50 -0.58
CA LYS A 259 26.50 -16.07 -1.52
C LYS A 259 25.26 -15.17 -1.48
N ARG A 260 24.95 -14.58 -2.64
CA ARG A 260 23.71 -13.84 -2.80
C ARG A 260 22.59 -14.82 -3.00
N VAL A 261 21.74 -14.96 -1.98
CA VAL A 261 20.51 -15.74 -2.06
C VAL A 261 19.41 -14.74 -2.40
N GLY A 262 18.62 -14.99 -3.45
CA GLY A 262 17.49 -14.12 -3.80
C GLY A 262 16.53 -13.96 -2.63
N GLU A 263 15.87 -12.79 -2.51
CA GLU A 263 14.90 -12.56 -1.42
C GLU A 263 13.70 -13.51 -1.47
N ALA A 264 13.46 -14.12 -2.63
CA ALA A 264 12.46 -15.16 -2.79
C ALA A 264 12.82 -16.48 -2.09
N LEU A 265 14.08 -16.70 -1.70
CA LEU A 265 14.55 -17.96 -1.10
C LEU A 265 14.81 -17.89 0.41
N HIS A 266 14.83 -16.70 1.02
CA HIS A 266 15.09 -16.56 2.46
C HIS A 266 14.23 -15.49 3.14
N VAL A 267 14.01 -15.67 4.45
CA VAL A 267 13.51 -14.57 5.29
C VAL A 267 14.69 -13.69 5.63
N SER A 268 14.65 -12.40 5.29
CA SER A 268 15.70 -11.47 5.73
C SER A 268 15.64 -11.38 7.26
N LEU A 269 16.77 -11.50 7.94
CA LEU A 269 16.83 -11.42 9.41
C LEU A 269 16.20 -10.11 9.91
N ASP A 270 16.47 -9.00 9.22
CA ASP A 270 15.84 -7.72 9.52
C ASP A 270 14.32 -7.76 9.34
N ALA A 271 13.82 -8.34 8.26
CA ALA A 271 12.38 -8.47 8.03
C ALA A 271 11.71 -9.30 9.13
N ASP A 272 12.33 -10.42 9.53
CA ASP A 272 11.87 -11.25 10.64
C ASP A 272 11.83 -10.44 11.94
N MET A 273 12.94 -9.79 12.30
CA MET A 273 13.03 -8.96 13.49
C MET A 273 12.01 -7.82 13.50
N MET A 274 11.75 -7.18 12.36
CA MET A 274 10.72 -6.15 12.24
C MET A 274 9.31 -6.73 12.47
N ILE A 275 9.03 -7.91 11.92
CA ILE A 275 7.76 -8.61 12.14
C ILE A 275 7.61 -9.00 13.61
N GLN A 276 8.65 -9.55 14.24
CA GLN A 276 8.62 -9.88 15.66
C GLN A 276 8.38 -8.64 16.52
N ARG A 277 9.10 -7.54 16.28
CA ARG A 277 8.88 -6.25 16.97
C ARG A 277 7.47 -5.72 16.79
N LEU A 278 6.87 -5.90 15.62
CA LEU A 278 5.49 -5.52 15.37
C LEU A 278 4.53 -6.37 16.20
N LEU A 279 4.72 -7.69 16.23
CA LEU A 279 3.90 -8.61 17.04
C LEU A 279 4.08 -8.35 18.55
N GLU A 280 5.28 -7.98 18.99
CA GLU A 280 5.55 -7.56 20.36
C GLU A 280 4.68 -6.36 20.79
N MET A 281 4.27 -5.47 19.87
CA MET A 281 3.38 -4.35 20.19
C MET A 281 1.99 -4.80 20.69
N PHE A 282 1.66 -6.07 20.52
CA PHE A 282 0.36 -6.67 20.85
C PHE A 282 0.44 -7.70 22.00
N GLN A 283 1.61 -7.86 22.61
CA GLN A 283 1.78 -8.66 23.83
C GLN A 283 1.33 -7.82 25.03
N PHE A 284 0.06 -7.93 25.40
CA PHE A 284 -0.51 -7.21 26.54
C PHE A 284 -0.41 -8.05 27.81
N ASN A 285 0.05 -7.47 28.92
CA ASN A 285 -0.07 -8.16 30.21
C ASN A 285 -1.54 -8.15 30.65
N GLU A 286 -2.03 -9.29 31.12
CA GLU A 286 -3.40 -9.41 31.64
C GLU A 286 -3.61 -8.58 32.92
N ASP A 287 -2.53 -8.28 33.64
CA ASP A 287 -2.51 -7.64 34.96
C ASP A 287 -2.55 -6.11 34.92
N ASP A 288 -2.24 -5.47 33.78
CA ASP A 288 -2.17 -4.00 33.65
C ASP A 288 -3.53 -3.28 33.83
N GLY A 289 -4.61 -4.03 34.10
CA GLY A 289 -5.97 -3.50 34.30
C GLY A 289 -6.38 -3.30 35.76
N ASN A 290 -5.53 -3.62 36.75
CA ASN A 290 -5.92 -3.59 38.17
C ASN A 290 -5.30 -2.48 39.01
N ASP A 291 -4.35 -1.71 38.50
CA ASP A 291 -3.48 -0.91 39.39
C ASP A 291 -3.26 0.53 38.91
N ALA A 292 -4.09 1.45 39.42
CA ALA A 292 -3.78 2.89 39.49
C ALA A 292 -4.76 3.69 40.35
N THR A 293 -5.96 3.18 40.65
CA THR A 293 -7.00 3.95 41.40
C THR A 293 -7.48 3.28 42.69
N LYS A 294 -6.89 2.15 43.10
CA LYS A 294 -7.22 1.49 44.39
C LYS A 294 -6.38 1.94 45.58
N THR A 295 -5.52 2.95 45.42
CA THR A 295 -4.88 3.63 46.55
C THR A 295 -5.77 4.79 47.03
N GLY A 296 -6.75 4.43 47.86
CA GLY A 296 -7.19 5.28 48.95
C GLY A 296 -8.43 6.15 48.70
N VAL A 297 -9.61 5.58 48.94
CA VAL A 297 -10.66 6.24 49.72
C VAL A 297 -11.49 5.15 50.43
N ASN A 298 -11.07 4.76 51.64
CA ASN A 298 -11.99 4.16 52.62
C ASN A 298 -12.90 5.29 53.14
N ALA A 299 -13.88 5.71 52.34
CA ALA A 299 -14.99 6.52 52.83
C ALA A 299 -16.17 5.57 53.03
N ALA A 300 -16.46 5.30 54.31
CA ALA A 300 -17.68 4.66 54.74
C ALA A 300 -18.88 5.51 54.30
N VAL A 301 -19.43 5.19 53.13
CA VAL A 301 -20.70 5.73 52.66
C VAL A 301 -21.79 4.75 53.12
N ASN A 302 -22.35 5.07 54.28
CA ASN A 302 -23.50 4.40 54.87
C ASN A 302 -24.76 4.95 54.16
N VAL A 303 -25.24 4.28 53.12
CA VAL A 303 -26.48 4.64 52.42
C VAL A 303 -27.46 3.47 52.55
N ASN A 304 -28.39 3.64 53.49
CA ASN A 304 -29.69 2.99 53.47
C ASN A 304 -30.50 3.63 52.33
N THR A 305 -30.81 2.88 51.28
CA THR A 305 -32.04 3.04 50.47
C THR A 305 -32.19 1.83 49.55
N ASP A 306 -33.33 1.15 49.67
CA ASP A 306 -33.82 0.06 48.81
C ASP A 306 -33.99 0.55 47.36
N THR A 307 -32.88 0.60 46.63
CA THR A 307 -32.90 0.68 45.17
C THR A 307 -32.33 -0.63 44.67
N THR A 308 -33.20 -1.46 44.09
CA THR A 308 -32.81 -2.69 43.41
C THR A 308 -32.02 -2.31 42.16
N ILE A 309 -30.74 -1.98 42.33
CA ILE A 309 -29.79 -1.85 41.24
C ILE A 309 -29.70 -3.26 40.65
N ILE A 310 -30.30 -3.43 39.49
CA ILE A 310 -30.02 -4.58 38.62
C ILE A 310 -28.55 -4.45 38.26
N THR A 311 -27.68 -5.04 39.09
CA THR A 311 -26.32 -5.39 38.72
C THR A 311 -26.46 -6.42 37.63
N THR A 312 -26.58 -5.94 36.39
CA THR A 312 -26.24 -6.74 35.23
C THR A 312 -24.78 -7.12 35.43
N ASN A 313 -24.57 -8.31 36.01
CA ASN A 313 -23.30 -9.03 36.06
C ASN A 313 -22.90 -9.44 34.63
N GLY A 314 -22.96 -8.49 33.69
CA GLY A 314 -22.19 -8.53 32.47
C GLY A 314 -20.75 -8.50 32.93
N ARG A 315 -20.18 -9.68 33.16
CA ARG A 315 -18.74 -9.88 33.10
C ARG A 315 -18.34 -9.21 31.81
N ASN A 316 -17.80 -7.99 31.90
CA ASN A 316 -17.13 -7.32 30.81
C ASN A 316 -15.96 -8.24 30.48
N GLY A 317 -16.24 -9.23 29.63
CA GLY A 317 -15.31 -10.28 29.26
C GLY A 317 -14.13 -9.58 28.61
N ARG A 318 -13.04 -9.46 29.36
CA ARG A 318 -11.81 -8.88 28.83
C ARG A 318 -11.47 -9.71 27.59
N ARG A 319 -11.33 -9.03 26.46
CA ARG A 319 -10.90 -9.66 25.22
C ARG A 319 -9.52 -10.28 25.45
N PRO A 320 -9.29 -11.56 25.09
CA PRO A 320 -7.99 -12.19 25.28
C PRO A 320 -6.91 -11.47 24.45
N PRO A 321 -5.62 -11.61 24.80
CA PRO A 321 -4.53 -11.06 23.99
C PRO A 321 -4.64 -11.47 22.51
N PRO A 322 -4.26 -10.58 21.58
CA PRO A 322 -4.23 -10.91 20.15
C PRO A 322 -3.40 -12.15 19.85
N LYS A 323 -3.92 -13.02 19.00
CA LYS A 323 -3.21 -14.18 18.43
C LYS A 323 -2.82 -13.91 16.99
N LEU A 324 -1.93 -14.73 16.42
CA LEU A 324 -1.48 -14.58 15.04
C LEU A 324 -2.65 -14.58 14.03
N GLU A 325 -3.66 -15.43 14.25
CA GLU A 325 -4.88 -15.50 13.44
C GLU A 325 -5.73 -14.23 13.45
N ASP A 326 -5.52 -13.33 14.42
CA ASP A 326 -6.21 -12.05 14.52
C ASP A 326 -5.59 -10.97 13.59
N PHE A 327 -4.42 -11.24 13.00
CA PHE A 327 -3.69 -10.31 12.13
C PHE A 327 -3.91 -10.63 10.65
N GLU A 328 -4.14 -9.59 9.86
CA GLU A 328 -4.07 -9.66 8.40
C GLU A 328 -3.24 -8.48 7.85
N VAL A 329 -2.27 -8.81 7.01
CA VAL A 329 -1.43 -7.83 6.31
C VAL A 329 -1.94 -7.69 4.89
N HIS A 330 -2.36 -6.48 4.55
CA HIS A 330 -2.85 -6.17 3.24
C HIS A 330 -1.81 -5.41 2.44
N ILE A 331 -1.45 -5.89 1.25
CA ILE A 331 -0.42 -5.33 0.39
C ILE A 331 -1.01 -4.94 -0.96
N ASN A 332 -0.91 -3.65 -1.29
CA ASN A 332 -1.27 -3.17 -2.62
C ASN A 332 -0.23 -3.60 -3.66
N TYR A 333 -0.66 -4.32 -4.69
CA TYR A 333 0.15 -4.70 -5.83
C TYR A 333 -0.36 -3.99 -7.09
N ARG A 334 0.51 -3.17 -7.71
CA ARG A 334 0.13 -2.37 -8.88
C ARG A 334 0.67 -2.99 -10.16
N THR A 335 -0.21 -3.20 -11.13
CA THR A 335 0.14 -3.57 -12.51
C THR A 335 -0.46 -2.56 -13.52
N PRO A 336 0.19 -2.31 -14.67
CA PRO A 336 1.57 -2.68 -14.97
C PRO A 336 2.57 -2.00 -14.01
N ARG A 337 3.73 -2.62 -13.82
CA ARG A 337 4.74 -2.22 -12.83
C ARG A 337 5.41 -0.90 -13.18
N ILE A 338 5.49 -0.55 -14.45
CA ILE A 338 6.01 0.73 -14.91
C ILE A 338 5.21 1.92 -14.37
N ASN A 339 3.88 1.77 -14.21
CA ASN A 339 3.05 2.81 -13.59
C ASN A 339 3.42 3.04 -12.13
N HIS A 340 3.89 1.99 -11.45
CA HIS A 340 4.40 2.07 -10.10
C HIS A 340 5.76 2.78 -10.05
N VAL A 341 6.69 2.43 -10.96
CA VAL A 341 7.98 3.11 -11.13
C VAL A 341 7.78 4.62 -11.29
N VAL A 342 6.92 5.01 -12.24
CA VAL A 342 6.58 6.42 -12.53
C VAL A 342 6.03 7.12 -11.29
N SER A 343 5.17 6.45 -10.54
CA SER A 343 4.62 7.00 -9.30
C SER A 343 5.69 7.24 -8.22
N ILE A 344 6.67 6.33 -8.06
CA ILE A 344 7.79 6.53 -7.13
C ILE A 344 8.66 7.70 -7.61
N TRP A 345 8.94 7.77 -8.91
CA TRP A 345 9.69 8.86 -9.51
C TRP A 345 9.06 10.22 -9.23
N HIS A 346 7.75 10.41 -9.49
CA HIS A 346 7.09 11.69 -9.20
C HIS A 346 7.13 12.07 -7.73
N GLN A 347 7.08 11.10 -6.82
CA GLN A 347 7.18 11.40 -5.39
C GLN A 347 8.56 11.94 -5.01
N TRP A 348 9.60 11.37 -5.61
CA TRP A 348 10.97 11.79 -5.38
C TRP A 348 11.28 13.12 -6.09
N ALA A 349 10.76 13.31 -7.31
CA ALA A 349 10.99 14.48 -8.13
C ALA A 349 10.21 15.73 -7.68
N ARG A 350 9.14 15.59 -6.87
CA ARG A 350 8.29 16.72 -6.40
C ARG A 350 9.05 17.85 -5.66
N GLY A 351 10.30 17.65 -5.24
CA GLY A 351 11.16 18.70 -4.69
C GLY A 351 12.34 19.13 -5.58
N LYS A 352 12.56 18.46 -6.71
CA LYS A 352 13.68 18.68 -7.63
C LYS A 352 13.11 18.90 -9.03
N HIS A 353 12.83 20.16 -9.36
CA HIS A 353 12.46 20.52 -10.73
C HIS A 353 13.51 19.96 -11.71
N ARG A 354 13.07 19.24 -12.75
CA ARG A 354 13.88 18.72 -13.90
C ARG A 354 14.55 17.35 -13.77
N VAL A 355 14.20 16.51 -12.80
CA VAL A 355 14.69 15.12 -12.81
C VAL A 355 13.81 14.28 -13.73
N THR A 356 14.34 13.88 -14.90
CA THR A 356 13.66 12.94 -15.80
C THR A 356 13.54 11.54 -15.19
N LEU A 357 12.62 10.71 -15.69
CA LEU A 357 12.52 9.31 -15.24
C LEU A 357 13.85 8.57 -15.45
N ARG A 358 14.51 8.78 -16.61
CA ARG A 358 15.83 8.23 -16.89
C ARG A 358 16.85 8.59 -15.81
N THR A 359 16.97 9.88 -15.48
CA THR A 359 17.90 10.35 -14.44
C THR A 359 17.58 9.72 -13.07
N PHE A 360 16.31 9.58 -12.74
CA PHE A 360 15.88 8.93 -11.49
C PHE A 360 16.27 7.44 -11.44
N LEU A 361 16.08 6.70 -12.54
CA LEU A 361 16.44 5.28 -12.60
C LEU A 361 17.96 5.05 -12.45
N LEU A 362 18.77 5.97 -12.98
CA LEU A 362 20.23 5.91 -12.90
C LEU A 362 20.78 6.33 -11.52
N ASP A 363 20.01 7.09 -10.72
CA ASP A 363 20.42 7.54 -9.39
C ASP A 363 20.52 6.36 -8.41
N GLN A 364 21.70 6.14 -7.80
CA GLN A 364 21.89 5.06 -6.82
C GLN A 364 21.09 5.27 -5.52
N THR A 365 20.65 6.50 -5.25
CA THR A 365 19.86 6.88 -4.06
C THR A 365 18.36 6.80 -4.29
N ASN A 366 17.92 6.32 -5.46
CA ASN A 366 16.51 6.17 -5.76
C ASN A 366 15.84 5.15 -4.81
N LYS A 367 14.52 5.29 -4.67
CA LYS A 367 13.70 4.44 -3.78
C LYS A 367 13.00 3.32 -4.53
N ILE A 368 13.60 2.80 -5.60
CA ILE A 368 12.96 1.77 -6.46
C ILE A 368 12.71 0.46 -5.69
N TYR A 369 13.43 0.21 -4.59
CA TYR A 369 13.12 -0.89 -3.67
C TYR A 369 11.66 -0.93 -3.24
N GLN A 370 10.95 0.20 -3.19
CA GLN A 370 9.52 0.24 -2.88
C GLN A 370 8.66 -0.57 -3.86
N LEU A 371 9.17 -0.91 -5.05
CA LEU A 371 8.47 -1.82 -5.96
C LEU A 371 8.28 -3.21 -5.35
N ASN A 372 9.13 -3.67 -4.44
CA ASN A 372 9.20 -5.08 -4.03
C ASN A 372 8.09 -5.50 -3.03
N SER A 373 6.84 -5.27 -3.41
CA SER A 373 5.63 -5.63 -2.66
C SER A 373 5.39 -7.14 -2.56
N LEU A 374 5.84 -7.93 -3.54
CA LEU A 374 5.66 -9.39 -3.49
C LEU A 374 6.63 -10.05 -2.52
N ALA A 375 7.89 -9.60 -2.45
CA ALA A 375 8.79 -10.13 -1.42
C ALA A 375 8.28 -9.73 -0.03
N LEU A 376 7.76 -8.50 0.14
CA LEU A 376 7.10 -8.11 1.39
C LEU A 376 5.99 -9.09 1.78
N ALA A 377 5.12 -9.45 0.84
CA ALA A 377 4.06 -10.43 1.06
C ALA A 377 4.63 -11.79 1.47
N LEU A 378 5.72 -12.20 0.83
CA LEU A 378 6.37 -13.48 1.11
C LEU A 378 6.94 -13.52 2.53
N GLN A 379 7.51 -12.43 3.03
CA GLN A 379 8.04 -12.35 4.40
C GLN A 379 6.93 -12.54 5.45
N PHE A 380 5.77 -11.90 5.27
CA PHE A 380 4.63 -12.06 6.17
C PHE A 380 4.00 -13.46 6.08
N ALA A 381 3.80 -13.97 4.87
CA ALA A 381 3.25 -15.31 4.66
C ALA A 381 4.15 -16.41 5.25
N ARG A 382 5.48 -16.24 5.17
CA ARG A 382 6.47 -17.12 5.81
C ARG A 382 6.37 -17.15 7.33
N ASN A 383 6.03 -16.01 7.92
CA ASN A 383 5.78 -15.86 9.35
C ASN A 383 4.40 -16.34 9.78
N GLY A 384 3.63 -16.98 8.90
CA GLY A 384 2.29 -17.49 9.19
C GLY A 384 1.22 -16.41 9.36
N ILE A 385 1.55 -15.15 9.03
CA ILE A 385 0.60 -14.04 9.10
C ILE A 385 -0.26 -14.07 7.84
N LYS A 386 -1.59 -14.04 8.00
CA LYS A 386 -2.51 -13.93 6.87
C LYS A 386 -2.16 -12.70 6.05
N THR A 387 -1.93 -12.91 4.76
CA THR A 387 -1.47 -11.89 3.84
C THR A 387 -2.41 -11.81 2.66
N THR A 388 -2.87 -10.60 2.35
CA THR A 388 -3.78 -10.32 1.23
C THR A 388 -3.08 -9.41 0.25
N ILE A 389 -2.90 -9.88 -0.98
CA ILE A 389 -2.43 -9.04 -2.09
C ILE A 389 -3.66 -8.49 -2.80
N VAL A 390 -3.81 -7.17 -2.88
CA VAL A 390 -4.84 -6.54 -3.74
C VAL A 390 -4.20 -6.13 -5.04
N ASP A 391 -4.63 -6.75 -6.15
CA ASP A 391 -4.23 -6.33 -7.49
C ASP A 391 -5.03 -5.09 -7.90
N MET A 392 -4.35 -3.96 -7.87
CA MET A 392 -4.90 -2.65 -8.20
C MET A 392 -5.46 -2.57 -9.61
N LYS A 393 -4.95 -3.37 -10.56
CA LYS A 393 -5.50 -3.39 -11.92
C LYS A 393 -6.85 -4.08 -11.95
N GLY A 394 -7.00 -5.21 -11.28
CA GLY A 394 -8.29 -5.88 -11.20
C GLY A 394 -9.32 -5.10 -10.40
N VAL A 395 -8.90 -4.29 -9.41
CA VAL A 395 -9.78 -3.31 -8.77
C VAL A 395 -10.32 -2.30 -9.80
N ASN A 396 -9.45 -1.70 -10.62
CA ASN A 396 -9.89 -0.76 -11.67
C ASN A 396 -10.79 -1.44 -12.72
N GLU A 397 -10.43 -2.65 -13.18
CA GLU A 397 -11.26 -3.43 -14.14
C GLU A 397 -12.64 -3.77 -13.56
N LYS A 398 -12.73 -4.03 -12.25
CA LYS A 398 -14.01 -4.20 -11.56
C LYS A 398 -14.79 -2.88 -11.56
N GLU A 399 -14.16 -1.77 -11.22
CA GLU A 399 -14.83 -0.47 -11.21
C GLU A 399 -15.37 -0.06 -12.58
N GLU A 400 -14.55 -0.18 -13.63
CA GLU A 400 -14.92 0.18 -14.99
C GLU A 400 -16.15 -0.60 -15.46
N ARG A 401 -16.21 -1.90 -15.15
CA ARG A 401 -17.37 -2.75 -15.44
C ARG A 401 -18.63 -2.28 -14.73
N GLN A 402 -18.50 -1.81 -13.49
CA GLN A 402 -19.65 -1.49 -12.63
C GLN A 402 -20.07 -0.01 -12.68
N GLN A 403 -19.24 0.90 -13.22
CA GLN A 403 -19.63 2.31 -13.41
C GLN A 403 -20.81 2.45 -14.38
N LEU A 404 -21.05 1.44 -15.21
CA LEU A 404 -22.18 1.39 -16.15
C LEU A 404 -23.55 1.23 -15.45
N ASP A 405 -23.59 0.77 -14.20
CA ASP A 405 -24.84 0.37 -13.53
C ASP A 405 -25.37 1.36 -12.47
N VAL A 406 -24.61 2.41 -12.11
CA VAL A 406 -24.99 3.33 -11.02
C VAL A 406 -25.57 4.64 -11.55
N ALA A 407 -26.87 4.62 -11.86
CA ALA A 407 -27.63 5.82 -12.23
C ALA A 407 -28.15 6.61 -10.99
N ALA A 408 -27.50 7.76 -10.74
CA ALA A 408 -27.98 9.08 -10.30
C ALA A 408 -28.93 9.33 -9.07
N ASN A 409 -29.49 8.36 -8.35
CA ASN A 409 -30.52 8.67 -7.32
C ASN A 409 -30.24 8.25 -5.86
N SER A 410 -28.99 8.07 -5.42
CA SER A 410 -28.70 7.72 -4.02
C SER A 410 -28.41 8.94 -3.13
N THR A 411 -29.08 9.01 -1.98
CA THR A 411 -28.81 9.97 -0.89
C THR A 411 -27.53 9.68 -0.11
N THR A 412 -26.87 8.55 -0.41
CA THR A 412 -25.64 8.08 0.23
C THR A 412 -24.42 8.43 -0.63
N THR A 413 -23.29 8.69 0.03
CA THR A 413 -22.00 8.79 -0.64
C THR A 413 -21.50 7.39 -0.94
N VAL A 414 -21.37 7.05 -2.22
CA VAL A 414 -20.84 5.75 -2.66
C VAL A 414 -19.33 5.85 -2.80
N ILE A 415 -18.61 5.11 -1.98
CA ILE A 415 -17.16 5.00 -2.03
C ILE A 415 -16.81 3.66 -2.68
N GLY A 416 -16.49 3.71 -3.99
CA GLY A 416 -15.83 2.64 -4.72
C GLY A 416 -14.32 2.64 -4.46
N ALA A 417 -13.52 2.18 -5.41
CA ALA A 417 -12.09 2.24 -5.27
C ALA A 417 -11.53 0.99 -4.63
N LEU A 418 -10.21 1.07 -4.52
CA LEU A 418 -9.49 0.49 -3.40
C LEU A 418 -10.11 0.86 -2.04
N ARG A 419 -10.67 2.06 -1.86
CA ARG A 419 -11.27 2.47 -0.58
C ARG A 419 -12.47 1.60 -0.21
N GLY A 420 -13.39 1.39 -1.16
CA GLY A 420 -14.52 0.49 -1.02
C GLY A 420 -14.07 -0.94 -0.75
N VAL A 421 -13.17 -1.46 -1.58
CA VAL A 421 -12.57 -2.80 -1.40
C VAL A 421 -12.00 -3.01 0.00
N ILE A 422 -11.22 -2.04 0.49
CA ILE A 422 -10.61 -2.13 1.81
C ILE A 422 -11.69 -2.13 2.89
N ALA A 423 -12.63 -1.20 2.81
CA ALA A 423 -13.70 -1.11 3.81
C ALA A 423 -14.59 -2.36 3.82
N CYS A 424 -14.87 -2.93 2.65
CA CYS A 424 -15.90 -3.96 2.49
C CYS A 424 -15.37 -5.37 2.51
N ASP A 425 -14.27 -5.68 1.82
CA ASP A 425 -13.81 -7.07 1.68
C ASP A 425 -12.72 -7.40 2.71
N ILE A 426 -11.94 -6.40 3.11
CA ILE A 426 -10.85 -6.57 4.07
C ILE A 426 -11.32 -6.25 5.49
N LEU A 427 -11.86 -5.05 5.70
CA LEU A 427 -12.32 -4.62 7.02
C LEU A 427 -13.75 -5.07 7.32
N GLN A 428 -14.54 -5.42 6.30
CA GLN A 428 -15.94 -5.86 6.46
C GLN A 428 -16.80 -4.89 7.28
N MET A 429 -16.54 -3.58 7.17
CA MET A 429 -17.15 -2.53 7.99
C MET A 429 -18.67 -2.46 7.87
N GLY A 430 -19.24 -2.94 6.76
CA GLY A 430 -20.67 -2.89 6.46
C GLY A 430 -21.39 -4.24 6.48
N SER A 431 -20.75 -5.31 6.99
CA SER A 431 -21.36 -6.64 7.07
C SER A 431 -22.39 -6.79 8.20
N GLY A 432 -22.71 -5.71 8.92
CA GLY A 432 -23.65 -5.66 10.04
C GLY A 432 -25.13 -5.82 9.66
N LYS A 433 -25.45 -6.39 8.50
CA LYS A 433 -26.78 -6.96 8.26
C LYS A 433 -26.92 -8.16 9.21
N ASN A 434 -27.44 -7.87 10.40
CA ASN A 434 -28.07 -8.84 11.29
C ASN A 434 -27.14 -9.80 12.05
N GLU A 435 -26.41 -9.29 13.05
CA GLU A 435 -26.52 -9.89 14.40
C GLU A 435 -27.80 -9.31 15.06
N THR A 436 -28.91 -9.30 14.34
CA THR A 436 -30.21 -9.22 15.00
C THR A 436 -30.34 -10.58 15.64
N ASP A 437 -30.34 -10.62 16.98
CA ASP A 437 -30.83 -11.76 17.73
C ASP A 437 -32.00 -12.37 16.96
N ASP A 438 -31.86 -13.63 16.51
CA ASP A 438 -32.87 -14.40 15.75
C ASP A 438 -34.20 -14.59 16.53
N ASN A 439 -34.44 -13.81 17.59
CA ASN A 439 -35.54 -13.96 18.53
C ASN A 439 -36.61 -12.85 18.42
N ASP A 440 -36.48 -11.85 17.54
CA ASP A 440 -37.54 -10.86 17.36
C ASP A 440 -38.45 -11.22 16.18
N ASP A 441 -39.23 -12.29 16.37
CA ASP A 441 -40.25 -12.84 15.46
C ASP A 441 -41.45 -11.88 15.21
N ASN A 442 -41.37 -10.65 15.73
CA ASN A 442 -42.37 -9.62 15.52
C ASN A 442 -42.07 -8.85 14.23
N GLY A 443 -42.51 -9.42 13.10
CA GLY A 443 -42.33 -8.98 11.71
C GLY A 443 -42.83 -7.58 11.31
N ASN A 444 -42.54 -6.54 12.09
CA ASN A 444 -42.83 -5.13 11.79
C ASN A 444 -41.59 -4.22 11.79
N GLY A 445 -40.39 -4.77 11.90
CA GLY A 445 -39.12 -4.02 11.88
C GLY A 445 -38.66 -3.57 10.49
N LYS A 446 -39.51 -2.86 9.73
CA LYS A 446 -39.11 -2.17 8.48
C LYS A 446 -38.37 -0.87 8.79
N TYR A 447 -37.35 -0.94 9.65
CA TYR A 447 -36.46 0.20 9.86
C TYR A 447 -35.52 0.30 8.67
N ASN A 448 -35.83 1.27 7.81
CA ASN A 448 -34.90 1.85 6.86
C ASN A 448 -33.74 2.46 7.67
N ASN A 449 -32.77 1.64 8.06
CA ASN A 449 -31.60 2.09 8.80
C ASN A 449 -30.63 2.77 7.81
N ILE A 450 -31.06 3.92 7.31
CA ILE A 450 -30.32 4.78 6.37
C ILE A 450 -29.00 5.25 7.00
N ASP A 451 -28.87 5.17 8.33
CA ASP A 451 -27.70 5.58 9.10
C ASP A 451 -26.60 4.50 9.22
N ALA A 452 -26.86 3.28 8.71
CA ALA A 452 -25.88 2.20 8.73
C ALA A 452 -24.92 2.29 7.54
N LEU A 453 -23.62 2.17 7.84
CA LEU A 453 -22.60 1.94 6.83
C LEU A 453 -22.80 0.52 6.33
N TRP A 454 -22.94 0.37 5.02
CA TRP A 454 -23.15 -0.94 4.42
C TRP A 454 -22.29 -1.10 3.18
N CYS A 455 -21.92 -2.34 2.96
CA CYS A 455 -21.16 -2.77 1.80
C CYS A 455 -22.11 -3.48 0.86
N ASP A 456 -22.11 -3.07 -0.41
CA ASP A 456 -22.85 -3.80 -1.44
C ASP A 456 -22.03 -4.99 -1.97
N GLU A 457 -22.68 -5.79 -2.82
CA GLU A 457 -22.08 -6.93 -3.52
C GLU A 457 -20.94 -6.54 -4.48
N HIS A 458 -20.75 -5.23 -4.69
CA HIS A 458 -19.70 -4.67 -5.52
C HIS A 458 -18.54 -4.10 -4.69
N SER A 459 -18.54 -4.32 -3.38
CA SER A 459 -17.52 -3.82 -2.46
C SER A 459 -17.45 -2.30 -2.47
N ARG A 460 -18.60 -1.65 -2.66
CA ARG A 460 -18.73 -0.21 -2.50
C ARG A 460 -19.28 0.06 -1.12
N LEU A 461 -18.64 1.02 -0.49
CA LEU A 461 -19.02 1.48 0.83
C LEU A 461 -20.04 2.61 0.68
N HIS A 462 -21.24 2.38 1.19
CA HIS A 462 -22.29 3.39 1.23
C HIS A 462 -22.22 4.11 2.57
N LEU A 463 -21.84 5.39 2.52
CA LEU A 463 -21.79 6.24 3.71
C LEU A 463 -23.01 7.17 3.77
N PRO A 464 -23.73 7.21 4.90
CA PRO A 464 -24.69 8.28 5.15
C PRO A 464 -23.97 9.63 5.33
N PRO A 465 -24.69 10.75 5.27
CA PRO A 465 -24.13 12.06 5.61
C PRO A 465 -23.46 12.08 7.00
N PRO A 466 -22.43 12.91 7.21
CA PRO A 466 -21.91 13.93 6.29
C PRO A 466 -21.04 13.34 5.16
N ILE A 467 -21.15 13.94 3.97
CA ILE A 467 -20.39 13.55 2.78
C ILE A 467 -18.90 13.81 3.00
N LEU A 468 -18.07 12.78 2.80
CA LEU A 468 -16.62 12.94 2.75
C LEU A 468 -16.22 13.52 1.39
N GLU A 469 -15.71 14.76 1.37
CA GLU A 469 -15.21 15.38 0.15
C GLU A 469 -13.86 14.80 -0.28
N PHE A 470 -13.87 13.87 -1.23
CA PHE A 470 -12.64 13.35 -1.82
C PHE A 470 -12.19 14.17 -3.02
N LYS A 471 -11.13 14.98 -2.85
CA LYS A 471 -10.49 15.67 -3.97
C LYS A 471 -9.57 14.72 -4.74
N ASN A 472 -10.09 14.08 -5.78
CA ASN A 472 -9.27 13.34 -6.75
C ASN A 472 -8.53 14.34 -7.65
N LYS A 473 -7.26 14.64 -7.33
CA LYS A 473 -6.46 15.66 -8.05
C LYS A 473 -5.13 15.16 -8.63
N ASN A 474 -5.01 13.88 -9.00
CA ASN A 474 -3.73 13.33 -9.46
C ASN A 474 -3.76 12.77 -10.88
N THR A 475 -4.21 13.56 -11.85
CA THR A 475 -3.88 13.34 -13.26
C THR A 475 -2.91 14.44 -13.70
N LYS A 476 -1.62 14.11 -13.73
CA LYS A 476 -0.65 14.89 -14.49
C LYS A 476 -0.41 14.16 -15.80
N GLU A 477 -0.36 14.90 -16.89
CA GLU A 477 0.10 14.39 -18.17
C GLU A 477 1.62 14.54 -18.17
N ASP A 478 2.34 13.41 -18.19
CA ASP A 478 3.77 13.35 -17.90
C ASP A 478 4.61 12.78 -19.07
N SER A 479 4.11 12.83 -20.31
CA SER A 479 4.81 12.22 -21.48
C SER A 479 6.20 12.80 -21.69
N ASP A 480 6.31 14.13 -21.60
CA ASP A 480 7.52 14.87 -21.99
C ASP A 480 8.63 14.82 -20.94
N GLU A 481 8.29 14.45 -19.70
CA GLU A 481 9.23 14.42 -18.57
C GLU A 481 9.96 13.07 -18.42
N ARG A 482 9.59 12.04 -19.20
CA ARG A 482 10.17 10.69 -19.06
C ARG A 482 11.59 10.57 -19.60
N ASN A 483 11.87 11.16 -20.77
CA ASN A 483 13.14 11.01 -21.49
C ASN A 483 13.56 9.54 -21.70
N MET A 484 12.60 8.68 -22.07
CA MET A 484 12.78 7.26 -22.35
C MET A 484 11.83 6.84 -23.47
N SER A 485 12.23 5.90 -24.33
CA SER A 485 11.37 5.38 -25.39
C SER A 485 10.36 4.36 -24.85
N ASP A 486 9.25 4.15 -25.56
CA ASP A 486 8.26 3.13 -25.19
C ASP A 486 8.88 1.72 -25.17
N ALA A 487 9.86 1.45 -26.03
CA ALA A 487 10.61 0.20 -26.04
C ALA A 487 11.42 0.01 -24.74
N GLN A 488 12.11 1.05 -24.26
CA GLN A 488 12.82 1.00 -22.98
C GLN A 488 11.85 0.78 -21.81
N LEU A 489 10.71 1.48 -21.79
CA LEU A 489 9.68 1.30 -20.75
C LEU A 489 9.10 -0.12 -20.76
N PHE A 490 8.91 -0.69 -21.95
CA PHE A 490 8.43 -2.06 -22.12
C PHE A 490 9.45 -3.11 -21.65
N GLU A 491 10.74 -2.95 -21.95
CA GLU A 491 11.78 -3.86 -21.45
C GLU A 491 11.95 -3.76 -19.93
N ILE A 492 11.77 -2.57 -19.34
CA ILE A 492 11.71 -2.40 -17.88
C ILE A 492 10.52 -3.15 -17.29
N GLU A 493 9.33 -3.01 -17.88
CA GLU A 493 8.14 -3.76 -17.45
C GLU A 493 8.40 -5.27 -17.52
N ARG A 494 8.99 -5.75 -18.60
CA ARG A 494 9.35 -7.18 -18.76
C ARG A 494 10.30 -7.63 -17.65
N ALA A 495 11.37 -6.88 -17.38
CA ALA A 495 12.30 -7.21 -16.30
C ALA A 495 11.62 -7.29 -14.92
N LEU A 496 10.67 -6.39 -14.64
CA LEU A 496 9.89 -6.41 -13.40
C LEU A 496 8.91 -7.58 -13.33
N VAL A 497 8.29 -7.96 -14.46
CA VAL A 497 7.41 -9.12 -14.55
C VAL A 497 8.19 -10.43 -14.37
N ASP A 498 9.37 -10.55 -14.96
CA ASP A 498 10.25 -11.72 -14.80
C ASP A 498 10.57 -11.94 -13.30
N TYR A 499 10.96 -10.85 -12.61
CA TYR A 499 11.17 -10.86 -11.16
C TYR A 499 9.91 -11.22 -10.37
N ASP A 500 8.77 -10.59 -10.67
CA ASP A 500 7.53 -10.86 -9.96
C ASP A 500 7.09 -12.34 -10.14
N CYS A 501 7.36 -12.96 -11.29
CA CYS A 501 7.12 -14.38 -11.53
C CYS A 501 8.02 -15.30 -10.70
N GLU A 502 9.28 -14.91 -10.48
CA GLU A 502 10.20 -15.63 -9.60
C GLU A 502 9.69 -15.62 -8.16
N VAL A 503 9.33 -14.45 -7.61
CA VAL A 503 8.75 -14.36 -6.27
C VAL A 503 7.41 -15.11 -6.17
N TRP A 504 6.58 -15.04 -7.22
CA TRP A 504 5.28 -15.70 -7.27
C TRP A 504 5.37 -17.22 -7.10
N LYS A 505 6.40 -17.86 -7.67
CA LYS A 505 6.68 -19.29 -7.48
C LYS A 505 6.79 -19.68 -6.00
N HIS A 506 7.37 -18.79 -5.18
CA HIS A 506 7.55 -19.00 -3.74
C HIS A 506 6.34 -18.59 -2.90
N LEU A 507 5.50 -17.68 -3.40
CA LEU A 507 4.24 -17.28 -2.76
C LEU A 507 3.13 -18.31 -2.95
N LYS A 508 3.04 -18.94 -4.12
CA LYS A 508 1.93 -19.86 -4.50
C LYS A 508 1.63 -20.94 -3.44
N PRO A 509 2.62 -21.61 -2.79
CA PRO A 509 2.34 -22.61 -1.75
C PRO A 509 1.57 -22.06 -0.54
N TYR A 510 1.60 -20.76 -0.29
CA TYR A 510 0.90 -20.14 0.83
C TYR A 510 -0.60 -19.94 0.59
N ILE A 511 -1.05 -19.98 -0.67
CA ILE A 511 -2.49 -20.02 -1.00
C ILE A 511 -3.10 -21.30 -0.46
N SER A 512 -2.50 -22.45 -0.78
CA SER A 512 -2.95 -23.74 -0.27
C SER A 512 -2.84 -23.89 1.25
N LYS A 513 -1.99 -23.09 1.90
CA LYS A 513 -1.89 -23.03 3.37
C LYS A 513 -2.94 -22.12 4.02
N GLY A 514 -3.72 -21.39 3.24
CA GLY A 514 -4.69 -20.41 3.75
C GLY A 514 -4.04 -19.21 4.45
N THR A 515 -2.76 -18.91 4.16
CA THR A 515 -2.06 -17.73 4.71
C THR A 515 -1.82 -16.65 3.66
N LEU A 516 -2.07 -16.93 2.38
CA LEU A 516 -2.04 -15.95 1.30
C LEU A 516 -3.34 -15.98 0.50
N ARG A 517 -3.91 -14.82 0.21
CA ARG A 517 -4.96 -14.67 -0.83
C ARG A 517 -4.66 -13.49 -1.75
N ILE A 518 -5.25 -13.53 -2.94
CA ILE A 518 -5.25 -12.41 -3.89
C ILE A 518 -6.68 -11.93 -4.03
N LEU A 519 -6.91 -10.64 -3.80
CA LEU A 519 -8.18 -9.98 -4.10
C LEU A 519 -8.09 -9.28 -5.44
N TYR A 520 -9.17 -9.43 -6.21
CA TYR A 520 -9.33 -8.83 -7.54
C TYR A 520 -8.19 -9.16 -8.50
N PRO A 521 -7.85 -10.45 -8.72
CA PRO A 521 -6.85 -10.79 -9.71
C PRO A 521 -7.30 -10.30 -11.09
N SER A 522 -6.53 -9.42 -11.72
CA SER A 522 -6.75 -9.09 -13.13
C SER A 522 -6.49 -10.33 -14.00
N GLU A 523 -7.12 -10.39 -15.17
CA GLU A 523 -7.05 -11.54 -16.08
C GLU A 523 -5.62 -11.96 -16.41
N ARG A 524 -4.69 -11.00 -16.44
CA ARG A 524 -3.30 -11.21 -16.81
C ARG A 524 -2.35 -11.37 -15.62
N LEU A 525 -2.83 -11.26 -14.39
CA LEU A 525 -2.00 -11.32 -13.19
C LEU A 525 -1.32 -12.70 -13.11
N PHE A 526 0.01 -12.72 -13.15
CA PHE A 526 0.85 -13.93 -13.15
C PHE A 526 0.56 -14.97 -14.25
N SER A 527 -0.33 -14.67 -15.20
CA SER A 527 -0.70 -15.56 -16.32
C SER A 527 0.49 -15.96 -17.21
N LYS A 528 1.54 -15.13 -17.23
CA LYS A 528 2.77 -15.35 -18.01
C LYS A 528 3.89 -16.02 -17.23
N CYS A 529 3.68 -16.35 -15.95
CA CYS A 529 4.71 -16.95 -15.13
C CYS A 529 4.86 -18.44 -15.45
N ASN A 530 6.06 -18.84 -15.85
CA ASN A 530 6.42 -20.24 -16.03
C ASN A 530 7.16 -20.76 -14.78
N ASN A 531 7.08 -22.06 -14.51
CA ASN A 531 7.87 -22.72 -13.46
C ASN A 531 9.38 -22.68 -13.74
N ASP A 532 9.75 -22.55 -15.03
CA ASP A 532 11.13 -22.51 -15.53
C ASP A 532 11.71 -21.09 -15.61
N THR A 533 11.03 -20.08 -15.05
CA THR A 533 11.60 -18.73 -14.96
C THR A 533 12.92 -18.79 -14.19
N PRO A 534 14.03 -18.25 -14.72
CA PRO A 534 15.31 -18.25 -14.04
C PRO A 534 15.20 -17.53 -12.69
N GLU A 535 15.99 -17.99 -11.71
CA GLU A 535 16.12 -17.28 -10.44
C GLU A 535 16.78 -15.92 -10.69
N VAL A 536 16.07 -14.84 -10.38
CA VAL A 536 16.54 -13.46 -10.55
C VAL A 536 16.24 -12.70 -9.27
N SER A 537 17.28 -12.17 -8.65
CA SER A 537 17.11 -11.29 -7.49
C SER A 537 16.57 -9.91 -7.90
N PHE A 538 15.94 -9.22 -6.95
CA PHE A 538 15.49 -7.85 -7.15
C PHE A 538 16.67 -6.93 -7.46
N ARG A 539 17.85 -7.19 -6.88
CA ARG A 539 19.05 -6.39 -7.16
C ARG A 539 19.49 -6.53 -8.61
N GLU A 540 19.54 -7.74 -9.14
CA GLU A 540 19.85 -7.98 -10.56
C GLU A 540 18.80 -7.33 -11.46
N THR A 541 17.54 -7.35 -11.05
CA THR A 541 16.44 -6.64 -11.74
C THR A 541 16.69 -5.12 -11.76
N LEU A 542 17.10 -4.52 -10.65
CA LEU A 542 17.46 -3.10 -10.60
C LEU A 542 18.65 -2.76 -11.49
N ASP A 543 19.68 -3.61 -11.50
CA ASP A 543 20.87 -3.41 -12.32
C ASP A 543 20.52 -3.54 -13.82
N LYS A 544 19.61 -4.46 -14.19
CA LYS A 544 19.03 -4.58 -15.55
C LYS A 544 18.21 -3.35 -15.94
N ILE A 545 17.37 -2.82 -15.05
CA ILE A 545 16.60 -1.59 -15.28
C ILE A 545 17.53 -0.40 -15.55
N LYS A 546 18.62 -0.28 -14.79
CA LYS A 546 19.65 0.75 -15.00
C LYS A 546 20.36 0.61 -16.34
N ALA A 547 20.66 -0.62 -16.76
CA ALA A 547 21.26 -0.88 -18.07
C ALA A 547 20.33 -0.41 -19.19
N ILE A 548 19.05 -0.81 -19.16
CA ILE A 548 18.03 -0.39 -20.13
C ILE A 548 17.88 1.13 -20.16
N ALA A 549 17.85 1.78 -18.98
CA ALA A 549 17.79 3.24 -18.88
C ALA A 549 19.06 3.95 -19.37
N SER A 550 20.20 3.27 -19.44
CA SER A 550 21.48 3.85 -19.89
C SER A 550 21.62 3.84 -21.41
N GLU A 551 20.92 2.95 -22.12
CA GLU A 551 20.94 2.86 -23.57
C GLU A 551 20.62 4.23 -24.22
N GLN A 552 21.48 4.67 -25.14
CA GLN A 552 21.29 5.93 -25.85
C GLN A 552 20.07 5.80 -26.78
N GLN A 553 19.28 6.87 -26.87
CA GLN A 553 18.27 6.97 -27.92
C GLN A 553 19.02 7.26 -29.22
N GLU A 554 19.12 6.25 -30.08
CA GLU A 554 19.61 6.41 -31.46
C GLU A 554 18.65 7.23 -32.31
#